data_AF-A0A6J7BLU0-F1
#
_entry.id   AF-A0A6J7BLU0-F1
#
_cell.length_a   1.000
_cell.length_b   1.000
_cell.length_c   1.000
_cell.angle_alpha   90.00
_cell.angle_beta   90.00
_cell.angle_gamma   90.00
#
_symmetry.space_group_name_H-M   'P 1'
#
loop_
_entity.id
_entity.type
_entity.pdbx_description
1 polymer ?
#
loop_
_entity_poly.entity_id
_entity_poly.type
_entity_poly.pdbx_seq_one_letter_code
_entity_poly.pdbx_strand_id
1 'polypeptide(L)'
;MAWRRRHAESAAEPVDFSGDNPLLLEFRARPEPTPTDVEALTAQYAFAIPTDQALAAIRLHSPNGIVEIGAGTGYWASLVHALGVPVTAYDPAPPMSPDNKWFHSSAAWFDVQQGDETVVDRHGDRTLLIVWPTRDQTWPADALDRYFAAGGDTLIYVGERPGNKTGDSRFHALLGGFDHCVACTYGALDLACVCGTRPIWQQRAHVALPHWPGHHDDLYVYARREAQGKTLARRVR
;
A
#
# COMPACT_ATOMS: atom_id res chain seq x y z
N MET A 1 21.75 -25.49 23.35
CA MET A 1 22.49 -24.21 23.31
C MET A 1 23.02 -23.96 21.90
N ALA A 2 22.27 -23.25 21.04
CA ALA A 2 22.77 -22.54 19.83
C ALA A 2 21.61 -21.96 18.98
N TRP A 3 20.68 -21.19 19.58
CA TRP A 3 19.62 -20.49 18.82
C TRP A 3 19.43 -19.05 19.32
N ARG A 4 20.52 -18.35 19.63
CA ARG A 4 20.45 -16.94 20.01
C ARG A 4 21.58 -16.15 19.35
N ARG A 5 21.16 -15.14 18.59
CA ARG A 5 21.90 -14.05 17.92
C ARG A 5 21.99 -14.20 16.40
N ARG A 6 21.01 -13.59 15.73
CA ARG A 6 21.15 -12.72 14.55
C ARG A 6 19.78 -12.07 14.29
N HIS A 7 19.40 -11.16 15.18
CA HIS A 7 18.40 -10.10 14.93
C HIS A 7 19.08 -8.80 15.36
N ALA A 8 20.17 -8.48 14.66
CA ALA A 8 20.76 -7.16 14.73
C ALA A 8 20.15 -6.39 13.55
N GLU A 9 19.60 -5.22 13.88
CA GLU A 9 19.11 -4.20 12.97
C GLU A 9 20.06 -4.03 11.79
N SER A 10 19.69 -4.56 10.63
CA SER A 10 20.28 -4.14 9.37
C SER A 10 19.53 -2.88 8.98
N ALA A 11 19.97 -1.72 9.48
CA ALA A 11 19.63 -0.47 8.83
C ALA A 11 20.07 -0.61 7.36
N ALA A 12 19.10 -0.65 6.45
CA ALA A 12 19.41 -0.58 5.03
C ALA A 12 20.32 0.62 4.81
N GLU A 13 21.42 0.46 4.06
CA GLU A 13 22.26 1.59 3.68
C GLU A 13 21.35 2.65 3.00
N PRO A 14 21.51 3.95 3.33
CA PRO A 14 20.70 4.98 2.71
C PRO A 14 21.00 4.99 1.21
N VAL A 15 20.02 4.53 0.43
CA VAL A 15 20.02 4.70 -1.02
C VAL A 15 19.65 6.14 -1.28
N ASP A 16 20.60 6.97 -1.70
CA ASP A 16 20.35 8.35 -2.08
C ASP A 16 19.85 8.40 -3.53
N PHE A 17 18.58 8.75 -3.72
CA PHE A 17 17.97 8.96 -5.03
C PHE A 17 17.91 10.44 -5.42
N SER A 18 18.81 11.27 -4.89
CA SER A 18 18.83 12.71 -5.17
C SER A 18 19.00 13.00 -6.67
N GLY A 19 17.88 13.02 -7.39
CA GLY A 19 17.79 13.22 -8.84
C GLY A 19 16.56 12.58 -9.48
N ASP A 20 16.14 11.39 -9.01
CA ASP A 20 15.14 10.55 -9.72
C ASP A 20 13.75 10.54 -9.08
N ASN A 21 13.54 11.29 -7.98
CA ASN A 21 12.24 11.42 -7.29
C ASN A 21 11.77 12.88 -7.29
N PRO A 22 11.21 13.38 -8.40
CA PRO A 22 10.80 14.78 -8.54
C PRO A 22 9.76 15.21 -7.49
N LEU A 23 8.77 14.38 -7.15
CA LEU A 23 7.76 14.73 -6.14
C LEU A 23 8.38 15.06 -4.77
N LEU A 24 9.38 14.28 -4.34
CA LEU A 24 10.08 14.55 -3.08
C LEU A 24 10.89 15.84 -3.12
N LEU A 25 11.48 16.18 -4.28
CA LEU A 25 12.17 17.45 -4.48
C LEU A 25 11.19 18.64 -4.44
N GLU A 26 10.05 18.51 -5.13
CA GLU A 26 8.99 19.52 -5.15
C GLU A 26 8.41 19.76 -3.74
N PHE A 27 8.26 18.69 -2.95
CA PHE A 27 7.87 18.77 -1.53
C PHE A 27 8.87 19.58 -0.72
N ARG A 28 10.16 19.24 -0.81
CA ARG A 28 11.22 19.92 -0.05
C ARG A 28 11.37 21.39 -0.46
N ALA A 29 11.11 21.71 -1.72
CA ALA A 29 11.22 23.07 -2.25
C ALA A 29 10.05 23.99 -1.85
N ARG A 30 8.92 23.42 -1.39
CA ARG A 30 7.70 24.18 -1.02
C ARG A 30 7.29 23.86 0.42
N PRO A 31 7.91 24.48 1.44
CA PRO A 31 7.49 24.25 2.83
C PRO A 31 6.04 24.70 3.11
N GLU A 32 5.51 25.63 2.31
CA GLU A 32 4.15 26.16 2.42
C GLU A 32 3.49 26.20 1.03
N PRO A 33 3.03 25.05 0.49
CA PRO A 33 2.37 25.02 -0.82
C PRO A 33 0.97 25.64 -0.72
N THR A 34 0.48 26.21 -1.83
CA THR A 34 -0.94 26.51 -1.96
C THR A 34 -1.74 25.22 -2.22
N PRO A 35 -3.06 25.21 -1.96
CA PRO A 35 -3.91 24.06 -2.34
C PRO A 35 -3.81 23.70 -3.83
N THR A 36 -3.66 24.71 -4.71
CA THR A 36 -3.47 24.51 -6.14
C THR A 36 -2.15 23.85 -6.48
N ASP A 37 -1.07 24.16 -5.75
CA ASP A 37 0.22 23.47 -5.90
C ASP A 37 0.08 21.98 -5.54
N VAL A 38 -0.60 21.68 -4.41
CA VAL A 38 -0.82 20.31 -3.96
C VAL A 38 -1.65 19.52 -4.97
N GLU A 39 -2.71 20.12 -5.51
CA GLU A 39 -3.55 19.50 -6.54
C GLU A 39 -2.76 19.19 -7.81
N ALA A 40 -1.98 20.16 -8.31
CA ALA A 40 -1.17 19.99 -9.51
C ALA A 40 -0.10 18.90 -9.33
N LEU A 41 0.61 18.89 -8.20
CA LEU A 41 1.62 17.88 -7.89
C LEU A 41 0.99 16.48 -7.71
N THR A 42 -0.18 16.41 -7.07
CA THR A 42 -0.91 15.15 -6.91
C THR A 42 -1.35 14.57 -8.26
N ALA A 43 -1.89 15.42 -9.14
CA ALA A 43 -2.33 15.02 -10.48
C ALA A 43 -1.17 14.62 -11.40
N GLN A 44 0.02 15.20 -11.19
CA GLN A 44 1.20 14.88 -11.97
C GLN A 44 1.90 13.60 -11.48
N TYR A 45 2.02 13.41 -10.16
CA TYR A 45 2.87 12.39 -9.56
C TYR A 45 2.07 11.32 -8.82
N ALA A 46 1.71 11.59 -7.55
CA ALA A 46 0.98 10.69 -6.68
C ALA A 46 0.40 11.45 -5.47
N PHE A 47 -0.60 10.87 -4.81
CA PHE A 47 -1.18 11.42 -3.58
C PHE A 47 -0.21 11.37 -2.38
N ALA A 48 0.41 10.21 -2.15
CA ALA A 48 1.41 10.03 -1.10
C ALA A 48 2.82 10.28 -1.63
N ILE A 49 3.69 10.86 -0.79
CA ILE A 49 5.04 11.29 -1.18
C ILE A 49 6.04 10.16 -0.90
N PRO A 50 6.62 9.50 -1.93
CA PRO A 50 7.61 8.47 -1.74
C PRO A 50 8.91 9.07 -1.21
N THR A 51 9.48 8.45 -0.18
CA THR A 51 10.83 8.74 0.30
C THR A 51 11.77 7.60 -0.02
N ASP A 52 13.07 7.90 -0.02
CA ASP A 52 14.11 6.90 -0.17
C ASP A 52 13.98 5.77 0.87
N GLN A 53 13.60 6.11 2.10
CA GLN A 53 13.34 5.14 3.17
C GLN A 53 12.12 4.25 2.85
N ALA A 54 11.05 4.82 2.32
CA ALA A 54 9.87 4.06 1.92
C ALA A 54 10.15 3.11 0.75
N LEU A 55 10.87 3.61 -0.27
CA LEU A 55 11.30 2.81 -1.42
C LEU A 55 12.25 1.69 -1.01
N ALA A 56 13.20 1.96 -0.09
CA ALA A 56 14.07 0.95 0.48
C ALA A 56 13.29 -0.12 1.27
N ALA A 57 12.26 0.27 2.02
CA ALA A 57 11.37 -0.67 2.70
C ALA A 57 10.60 -1.55 1.70
N ILE A 58 10.08 -0.97 0.60
CA ILE A 58 9.43 -1.75 -0.47
C ILE A 58 10.39 -2.79 -1.03
N ARG A 59 11.61 -2.39 -1.40
CA ARG A 59 12.64 -3.30 -1.92
C ARG A 59 12.99 -4.41 -0.93
N LEU A 60 13.19 -4.07 0.34
CA LEU A 60 13.52 -5.04 1.39
C LEU A 60 12.44 -6.12 1.54
N HIS A 61 11.18 -5.74 1.43
CA HIS A 61 10.03 -6.61 1.62
C HIS A 61 9.48 -7.22 0.31
N SER A 62 10.17 -7.03 -0.82
CA SER A 62 9.70 -7.50 -2.14
C SER A 62 10.78 -8.28 -2.89
N PRO A 63 11.32 -9.38 -2.32
CA PRO A 63 12.42 -10.13 -2.93
C PRO A 63 12.06 -10.75 -4.28
N ASN A 64 10.77 -11.02 -4.53
CA ASN A 64 10.26 -11.57 -5.79
C ASN A 64 9.63 -10.50 -6.70
N GLY A 65 9.80 -9.22 -6.36
CA GLY A 65 9.12 -8.11 -7.03
C GLY A 65 7.74 -7.79 -6.43
N ILE A 66 7.09 -6.81 -7.04
CA ILE A 66 5.76 -6.33 -6.64
C ILE A 66 4.72 -6.54 -7.74
N VAL A 67 3.46 -6.61 -7.31
CA VAL A 67 2.29 -6.27 -8.11
C VAL A 67 1.62 -5.03 -7.48
N GLU A 68 1.46 -3.96 -8.25
CA GLU A 68 0.74 -2.76 -7.82
C GLU A 68 -0.65 -2.73 -8.44
N ILE A 69 -1.69 -2.51 -7.62
CA ILE A 69 -3.08 -2.36 -8.06
C ILE A 69 -3.59 -0.96 -7.72
N GLY A 70 -4.29 -0.33 -8.67
CA GLY A 70 -4.68 1.07 -8.56
C GLY A 70 -3.48 1.99 -8.75
N ALA A 71 -2.56 1.62 -9.65
CA ALA A 71 -1.29 2.29 -9.83
C ALA A 71 -1.42 3.72 -10.42
N GLY A 72 -2.60 4.11 -10.93
CA GLY A 72 -2.83 5.38 -11.60
C GLY A 72 -1.85 5.57 -12.76
N THR A 73 -1.02 6.60 -12.68
CA THR A 73 0.01 6.89 -13.69
C THR A 73 1.27 6.02 -13.57
N GLY A 74 1.42 5.25 -12.49
CA GLY A 74 2.57 4.39 -12.24
C GLY A 74 3.77 5.10 -11.63
N TYR A 75 3.59 6.23 -10.92
CA TYR A 75 4.72 6.95 -10.32
C TYR A 75 5.47 6.14 -9.27
N TRP A 76 4.75 5.44 -8.37
CA TRP A 76 5.39 4.54 -7.40
C TRP A 76 6.04 3.33 -8.10
N ALA A 77 5.34 2.71 -9.06
CA ALA A 77 5.89 1.65 -9.91
C ALA A 77 7.22 2.05 -10.58
N SER A 78 7.33 3.25 -11.15
CA SER A 78 8.55 3.69 -11.85
C SER A 78 9.73 3.84 -10.89
N LEU A 79 9.52 4.41 -9.70
CA LEU A 79 10.55 4.56 -8.67
C LEU A 79 10.99 3.20 -8.10
N VAL A 80 10.04 2.29 -7.85
CA VAL A 80 10.34 0.93 -7.38
C VAL A 80 11.05 0.12 -8.48
N HIS A 81 10.70 0.34 -9.75
CA HIS A 81 11.40 -0.30 -10.86
C HIS A 81 12.84 0.22 -11.01
N ALA A 82 13.06 1.53 -10.87
CA ALA A 82 14.39 2.15 -10.89
C ALA A 82 15.32 1.59 -9.78
N LEU A 83 14.74 1.08 -8.68
CA LEU A 83 15.46 0.33 -7.66
C LEU A 83 15.90 -1.08 -8.07
N GLY A 84 15.59 -1.53 -9.28
CA GLY A 84 15.85 -2.90 -9.73
C GLY A 84 14.88 -3.93 -9.15
N VAL A 85 13.75 -3.51 -8.56
CA VAL A 85 12.68 -4.42 -8.15
C VAL A 85 11.82 -4.74 -9.37
N PRO A 86 11.51 -6.02 -9.67
CA PRO A 86 10.55 -6.33 -10.72
C PRO A 86 9.16 -5.79 -10.38
N VAL A 87 8.54 -5.06 -11.32
CA VAL A 87 7.22 -4.43 -11.12
C VAL A 87 6.24 -4.89 -12.18
N THR A 88 5.03 -5.23 -11.76
CA THR A 88 3.86 -5.32 -12.62
C THR A 88 2.79 -4.40 -12.06
N ALA A 89 2.33 -3.41 -12.84
CA ALA A 89 1.38 -2.40 -12.36
C ALA A 89 0.05 -2.50 -13.12
N TYR A 90 -1.06 -2.39 -12.40
CA TYR A 90 -2.41 -2.41 -12.95
C TYR A 90 -3.25 -1.23 -12.45
N ASP A 91 -4.11 -0.73 -13.33
CA ASP A 91 -5.17 0.21 -12.99
C ASP A 91 -6.42 -0.07 -13.83
N PRO A 92 -7.66 0.08 -13.31
CA PRO A 92 -8.87 -0.08 -14.11
C PRO A 92 -8.96 0.91 -15.29
N ALA A 93 -8.37 2.09 -15.12
CA ALA A 93 -8.34 3.16 -16.11
C ALA A 93 -6.93 3.76 -16.23
N PRO A 94 -5.97 3.03 -16.84
CA PRO A 94 -4.58 3.49 -16.96
C PRO A 94 -4.48 4.77 -17.82
N PRO A 95 -3.36 5.51 -17.79
CA PRO A 95 -3.15 6.69 -18.62
C PRO A 95 -3.35 6.37 -20.10
N MET A 96 -3.93 7.31 -20.84
CA MET A 96 -4.36 7.15 -22.24
C MET A 96 -5.54 6.19 -22.48
N SER A 97 -6.15 5.61 -21.44
CA SER A 97 -7.47 4.97 -21.57
C SER A 97 -8.57 6.02 -21.80
N PRO A 98 -9.53 5.79 -22.72
CA PRO A 98 -10.66 6.69 -22.93
C PRO A 98 -11.55 6.88 -21.68
N ASP A 99 -11.45 6.00 -20.67
CA ASP A 99 -12.23 6.03 -19.43
C ASP A 99 -11.54 6.74 -18.24
N ASN A 100 -10.31 7.23 -18.41
CA ASN A 100 -9.49 7.76 -17.30
C ASN A 100 -9.87 9.20 -16.90
N LYS A 101 -10.83 9.34 -15.98
CA LYS A 101 -11.31 10.63 -15.46
C LYS A 101 -10.30 11.44 -14.62
N TRP A 102 -9.18 10.85 -14.22
CA TRP A 102 -8.25 11.45 -13.26
C TRP A 102 -6.96 11.96 -13.90
N PHE A 103 -6.50 11.35 -15.01
CA PHE A 103 -5.20 11.64 -15.62
C PHE A 103 -5.26 11.86 -17.14
N HIS A 104 -6.37 12.38 -17.67
CA HIS A 104 -6.62 12.57 -19.11
C HIS A 104 -5.47 13.26 -19.91
N SER A 105 -4.51 13.92 -19.26
CA SER A 105 -3.39 14.63 -19.90
C SER A 105 -2.00 14.35 -19.31
N SER A 106 -1.85 13.44 -18.34
CA SER A 106 -0.54 13.13 -17.73
C SER A 106 0.11 11.96 -18.47
N ALA A 107 1.36 12.13 -18.91
CA ALA A 107 2.15 11.02 -19.45
C ALA A 107 2.29 9.93 -18.37
N ALA A 108 2.18 8.66 -18.77
CA ALA A 108 2.41 7.54 -17.87
C ALA A 108 3.87 7.57 -17.36
N TRP A 109 4.06 7.33 -16.06
CA TRP A 109 5.38 7.15 -15.46
C TRP A 109 5.90 5.73 -15.61
N PHE A 110 4.99 4.77 -15.79
CA PHE A 110 5.31 3.35 -15.95
C PHE A 110 4.34 2.67 -16.93
N ASP A 111 4.71 1.49 -17.40
CA ASP A 111 3.80 0.62 -18.18
C ASP A 111 2.73 0.03 -17.25
N VAL A 112 1.63 0.76 -17.10
CA VAL A 112 0.47 0.37 -16.30
C VAL A 112 -0.53 -0.35 -17.20
N GLN A 113 -0.74 -1.64 -16.93
CA GLN A 113 -1.68 -2.45 -17.68
C GLN A 113 -3.10 -2.21 -17.21
N GLN A 114 -4.08 -2.35 -18.11
CA GLN A 114 -5.47 -2.34 -17.70
C GLN A 114 -5.80 -3.59 -16.86
N GLY A 115 -6.36 -3.39 -15.68
CA GLY A 115 -6.77 -4.48 -14.79
C GLY A 115 -7.37 -3.96 -13.50
N ASP A 116 -8.25 -4.76 -12.90
CA ASP A 116 -8.88 -4.50 -11.61
C ASP A 116 -8.26 -5.36 -10.50
N GLU A 117 -8.90 -5.44 -9.34
CA GLU A 117 -8.42 -6.28 -8.24
C GLU A 117 -8.36 -7.76 -8.58
N THR A 118 -8.94 -8.22 -9.70
CA THR A 118 -8.90 -9.64 -10.10
C THR A 118 -7.53 -10.15 -10.48
N VAL A 119 -6.64 -9.26 -10.89
CA VAL A 119 -5.32 -9.67 -11.40
C VAL A 119 -4.44 -10.25 -10.30
N VAL A 120 -4.68 -9.91 -9.03
CA VAL A 120 -3.90 -10.41 -7.88
C VAL A 120 -4.00 -11.93 -7.70
N ASP A 121 -5.04 -12.57 -8.26
CA ASP A 121 -5.20 -14.03 -8.26
C ASP A 121 -3.99 -14.74 -8.90
N ARG A 122 -3.25 -14.05 -9.78
CA ARG A 122 -2.10 -14.59 -10.52
C ARG A 122 -0.73 -14.17 -9.94
N HIS A 123 -0.71 -13.39 -8.85
CA HIS A 123 0.50 -12.75 -8.32
C HIS A 123 0.74 -13.06 -6.82
N GLY A 124 0.24 -14.20 -6.34
CA GLY A 124 0.43 -14.63 -4.94
C GLY A 124 1.91 -14.86 -4.54
N ASP A 125 2.82 -14.96 -5.51
CA ASP A 125 4.26 -15.11 -5.34
C ASP A 125 5.02 -13.78 -5.16
N ARG A 126 4.37 -12.66 -5.41
CA ARG A 126 4.91 -11.29 -5.35
C ARG A 126 4.35 -10.54 -4.16
N THR A 127 5.00 -9.44 -3.77
CA THR A 127 4.45 -8.52 -2.77
C THR A 127 3.34 -7.68 -3.40
N LEU A 128 2.16 -7.64 -2.79
CA LEU A 128 1.09 -6.73 -3.20
C LEU A 128 1.40 -5.32 -2.68
N LEU A 129 1.43 -4.34 -3.59
CA LEU A 129 1.51 -2.92 -3.29
C LEU A 129 0.15 -2.27 -3.57
N ILE A 130 -0.40 -1.56 -2.59
CA ILE A 130 -1.58 -0.70 -2.75
C ILE A 130 -1.20 0.70 -2.27
N VAL A 131 -1.28 1.68 -3.17
CA VAL A 131 -0.99 3.08 -2.87
C VAL A 131 -2.26 3.90 -2.98
N TRP A 132 -2.60 4.60 -1.91
CA TRP A 132 -3.73 5.55 -1.83
C TRP A 132 -5.04 5.01 -2.42
N PRO A 133 -5.56 3.87 -1.92
CA PRO A 133 -6.86 3.37 -2.33
C PRO A 133 -7.91 4.38 -1.89
N THR A 134 -8.63 4.97 -2.85
CA THR A 134 -9.60 6.06 -2.54
C THR A 134 -10.64 5.57 -1.54
N ARG A 135 -11.05 6.44 -0.62
CA ARG A 135 -12.14 6.17 0.34
C ARG A 135 -13.39 5.62 -0.36
N ASP A 136 -14.13 4.79 0.36
CA ASP A 136 -15.46 4.29 -0.03
C ASP A 136 -15.48 3.45 -1.32
N GLN A 137 -14.32 2.94 -1.74
CA GLN A 137 -14.19 1.93 -2.78
C GLN A 137 -13.99 0.54 -2.15
N THR A 138 -14.65 -0.47 -2.71
CA THR A 138 -14.63 -1.84 -2.17
C THR A 138 -13.47 -2.69 -2.70
N TRP A 139 -12.94 -2.34 -3.88
CA TRP A 139 -11.87 -3.09 -4.54
C TRP A 139 -10.63 -3.33 -3.68
N PRO A 140 -10.19 -2.44 -2.76
CA PRO A 140 -9.01 -2.71 -1.95
C PRO A 140 -9.24 -3.90 -1.02
N ALA A 141 -10.42 -3.96 -0.38
CA ALA A 141 -10.79 -5.06 0.49
C ALA A 141 -10.95 -6.37 -0.30
N ASP A 142 -11.51 -6.31 -1.51
CA ASP A 142 -11.63 -7.47 -2.40
C ASP A 142 -10.26 -7.96 -2.89
N ALA A 143 -9.33 -7.04 -3.21
CA ALA A 143 -7.94 -7.36 -3.53
C ALA A 143 -7.26 -8.11 -2.37
N LEU A 144 -7.46 -7.68 -1.12
CA LEU A 144 -6.86 -8.34 0.04
C LEU A 144 -7.34 -9.78 0.23
N ASP A 145 -8.64 -10.03 0.12
CA ASP A 145 -9.20 -11.39 0.28
C ASP A 145 -8.72 -12.32 -0.83
N ARG A 146 -8.68 -11.82 -2.06
CA ARG A 146 -8.22 -12.59 -3.23
C ARG A 146 -6.74 -12.88 -3.20
N TYR A 147 -5.93 -11.87 -2.92
CA TYR A 147 -4.50 -12.03 -2.78
C TYR A 147 -4.17 -13.00 -1.63
N PHE A 148 -4.89 -12.93 -0.51
CA PHE A 148 -4.77 -13.92 0.56
C PHE A 148 -5.17 -15.33 0.07
N ALA A 149 -6.27 -15.48 -0.67
CA ALA A 149 -6.70 -16.77 -1.22
C ALA A 149 -5.69 -17.34 -2.24
N ALA A 150 -5.03 -16.49 -3.00
CA ALA A 150 -3.99 -16.84 -3.98
C ALA A 150 -2.64 -17.25 -3.34
N GLY A 151 -2.55 -17.24 -2.01
CA GLY A 151 -1.31 -17.60 -1.30
C GLY A 151 -0.38 -16.42 -1.00
N GLY A 152 -0.82 -15.19 -1.28
CA GLY A 152 -0.08 -13.96 -0.98
C GLY A 152 0.37 -13.88 0.49
N ASP A 153 1.61 -13.44 0.68
CA ASP A 153 2.27 -13.45 2.00
C ASP A 153 2.62 -12.05 2.53
N THR A 154 2.98 -11.13 1.63
CA THR A 154 3.39 -9.77 2.00
C THR A 154 2.52 -8.74 1.29
N LEU A 155 2.01 -7.79 2.07
CA LEU A 155 1.27 -6.62 1.58
C LEU A 155 2.01 -5.36 2.03
N ILE A 156 2.15 -4.40 1.13
CA ILE A 156 2.57 -3.04 1.43
C ILE A 156 1.42 -2.11 1.09
N TYR A 157 1.02 -1.32 2.07
CA TYR A 157 -0.05 -0.34 1.93
C TYR A 157 0.54 1.05 2.20
N VAL A 158 0.33 1.97 1.27
CA VAL A 158 0.65 3.39 1.44
C VAL A 158 -0.64 4.18 1.50
N GLY A 159 -0.86 4.90 2.59
CA GLY A 159 -2.05 5.71 2.78
C GLY A 159 -2.29 6.03 4.25
N GLU A 160 -3.51 6.41 4.57
CA GLU A 160 -3.89 6.88 5.90
C GLU A 160 -4.53 5.78 6.76
N ARG A 161 -4.62 6.04 8.07
CA ARG A 161 -5.25 5.15 9.05
C ARG A 161 -6.79 5.14 8.92
N PRO A 162 -7.49 4.18 9.58
CA PRO A 162 -8.95 4.11 9.51
C PRO A 162 -9.62 5.44 9.90
N GLY A 163 -10.69 5.80 9.17
CA GLY A 163 -11.46 7.02 9.39
C GLY A 163 -11.01 8.22 8.56
N ASN A 164 -9.86 8.14 7.88
CA ASN A 164 -9.35 9.21 7.02
C ASN A 164 -9.68 8.98 5.52
N LYS A 165 -8.81 9.38 4.58
CA LYS A 165 -9.12 9.50 3.15
C LYS A 165 -8.90 8.24 2.31
N THR A 166 -8.35 7.18 2.88
CA THR A 166 -7.97 5.98 2.13
C THR A 166 -8.59 4.71 2.71
N GLY A 167 -9.05 3.82 1.83
CA GLY A 167 -9.69 2.55 2.18
C GLY A 167 -11.05 2.71 2.86
N ASP A 168 -11.87 1.68 2.75
CA ASP A 168 -13.15 1.59 3.45
C ASP A 168 -13.01 0.89 4.82
N SER A 169 -14.11 0.83 5.59
CA SER A 169 -14.11 0.13 6.88
C SER A 169 -13.73 -1.35 6.74
N ARG A 170 -14.10 -2.03 5.66
CA ARG A 170 -13.78 -3.46 5.50
C ARG A 170 -12.28 -3.67 5.26
N PHE A 171 -11.68 -2.87 4.38
CA PHE A 171 -10.24 -2.89 4.11
C PHE A 171 -9.45 -2.74 5.41
N HIS A 172 -9.77 -1.69 6.19
CA HIS A 172 -9.11 -1.44 7.46
C HIS A 172 -9.38 -2.52 8.51
N ALA A 173 -10.56 -3.14 8.52
CA ALA A 173 -10.84 -4.28 9.40
C ALA A 173 -10.00 -5.53 9.04
N LEU A 174 -9.78 -5.81 7.75
CA LEU A 174 -8.89 -6.90 7.30
C LEU A 174 -7.43 -6.67 7.71
N LEU A 175 -7.00 -5.40 7.79
CA LEU A 175 -5.68 -4.99 8.28
C LEU A 175 -5.57 -4.95 9.81
N GLY A 176 -6.68 -5.10 10.54
CA GLY A 176 -6.72 -5.03 12.00
C GLY A 176 -6.67 -3.61 12.55
N GLY A 177 -7.13 -2.62 11.78
CA GLY A 177 -7.16 -1.20 12.16
C GLY A 177 -8.25 -0.81 13.16
N PHE A 178 -9.15 -1.74 13.53
CA PHE A 178 -10.25 -1.48 14.45
C PHE A 178 -10.20 -2.40 15.67
N ASP A 179 -10.29 -1.82 16.86
CA ASP A 179 -10.52 -2.57 18.11
C ASP A 179 -11.99 -2.97 18.28
N HIS A 180 -12.90 -2.25 17.63
CA HIS A 180 -14.34 -2.50 17.63
C HIS A 180 -15.01 -1.93 16.37
N CYS A 181 -16.20 -2.42 16.03
CA CYS A 181 -16.96 -1.93 14.88
C CYS A 181 -17.52 -0.52 15.14
N VAL A 182 -16.92 0.49 14.52
CA VAL A 182 -17.32 1.91 14.66
C VAL A 182 -18.80 2.11 14.28
N ALA A 183 -19.26 1.48 13.20
CA ALA A 183 -20.65 1.58 12.75
C ALA A 183 -21.64 1.13 13.85
N CYS A 184 -21.39 -0.02 14.49
CA CYS A 184 -22.25 -0.53 15.55
C CYS A 184 -22.09 0.22 16.87
N THR A 185 -20.86 0.60 17.23
CA THR A 185 -20.58 1.31 18.49
C THR A 185 -21.26 2.68 18.53
N TYR A 186 -21.28 3.40 17.41
CA TYR A 186 -21.83 4.76 17.34
C TYR A 186 -23.16 4.86 16.59
N GLY A 187 -23.70 3.75 16.07
CA GLY A 187 -24.91 3.76 15.25
C GLY A 187 -24.77 4.52 13.93
N ALA A 188 -23.55 4.58 13.37
CA ALA A 188 -23.28 5.26 12.11
C ALA A 188 -23.82 4.42 10.94
N LEU A 189 -24.85 4.93 10.27
CA LEU A 189 -25.57 4.23 9.20
C LEU A 189 -24.87 4.32 7.83
N ASP A 190 -23.92 5.25 7.70
CA ASP A 190 -23.10 5.50 6.52
C ASP A 190 -21.81 4.67 6.48
N LEU A 191 -21.44 4.04 7.60
CA LEU A 191 -20.27 3.17 7.70
C LEU A 191 -20.69 1.70 7.64
N ALA A 192 -19.95 0.91 6.86
CA ALA A 192 -20.15 -0.53 6.80
C ALA A 192 -19.86 -1.20 8.17
N CYS A 193 -20.74 -2.11 8.57
CA CYS A 193 -20.54 -2.96 9.73
C CYS A 193 -19.42 -3.98 9.47
N VAL A 194 -18.48 -4.11 10.41
CA VAL A 194 -17.32 -5.02 10.32
C VAL A 194 -17.24 -6.03 11.46
N CYS A 195 -18.32 -6.23 12.25
CA CYS A 195 -18.32 -7.14 13.40
C CYS A 195 -17.93 -8.59 13.07
N GLY A 196 -18.14 -9.04 11.83
CA GLY A 196 -17.76 -10.38 11.35
C GLY A 196 -16.39 -10.45 10.67
N THR A 197 -15.78 -9.30 10.37
CA THR A 197 -14.52 -9.23 9.61
C THR A 197 -13.36 -9.50 10.55
N ARG A 198 -12.68 -10.63 10.33
CA ARG A 198 -11.48 -10.97 11.09
C ARG A 198 -10.26 -10.39 10.37
N PRO A 199 -9.31 -9.77 11.09
CA PRO A 199 -8.07 -9.34 10.47
C PRO A 199 -7.31 -10.56 9.95
N ILE A 200 -6.93 -10.53 8.68
CA ILE A 200 -6.15 -11.59 8.00
C ILE A 200 -4.72 -11.15 7.70
N TRP A 201 -4.43 -9.86 7.89
CA TRP A 201 -3.10 -9.26 7.77
C TRP A 201 -2.65 -8.75 9.13
N GLN A 202 -1.36 -8.83 9.41
CA GLN A 202 -0.78 -8.31 10.65
C GLN A 202 0.40 -7.42 10.32
N GLN A 203 0.33 -6.17 10.77
CA GLN A 203 1.39 -5.19 10.57
C GLN A 203 2.71 -5.71 11.16
N ARG A 204 3.80 -5.53 10.41
CA ARG A 204 5.18 -5.91 10.79
C ARG A 204 6.11 -4.71 10.85
N ALA A 205 5.89 -3.73 9.98
CA ALA A 205 6.69 -2.52 9.95
C ALA A 205 5.83 -1.31 9.55
N HIS A 206 6.38 -0.14 9.81
CA HIS A 206 5.80 1.16 9.48
C HIS A 206 6.95 2.12 9.14
N VAL A 207 6.75 2.92 8.11
CA VAL A 207 7.66 4.00 7.70
C VAL A 207 6.82 5.28 7.61
N ALA A 208 7.21 6.27 8.42
CA ALA A 208 6.59 7.57 8.38
C ALA A 208 6.89 8.26 7.04
N LEU A 209 5.88 8.86 6.40
CA LEU A 209 6.07 9.66 5.19
C LEU A 209 5.92 11.16 5.49
N PRO A 210 6.64 12.03 4.76
CA PRO A 210 6.28 13.43 4.70
C PRO A 210 4.93 13.57 4.00
N HIS A 211 4.18 14.58 4.43
CA HIS A 211 2.86 14.84 3.88
C HIS A 211 2.56 16.34 3.94
N TRP A 212 1.67 16.79 3.05
CA TRP A 212 1.16 18.16 3.09
C TRP A 212 0.23 18.38 4.30
N PRO A 213 -0.02 19.63 4.72
CA PRO A 213 -0.98 19.91 5.78
C PRO A 213 -2.35 19.29 5.50
N GLY A 214 -2.90 18.56 6.48
CA GLY A 214 -4.20 17.89 6.36
C GLY A 214 -4.17 16.54 5.64
N HIS A 215 -2.99 16.01 5.33
CA HIS A 215 -2.75 14.64 4.89
C HIS A 215 -2.02 13.85 5.97
N HIS A 216 -2.20 12.53 6.00
CA HIS A 216 -1.65 11.65 7.05
C HIS A 216 -1.14 10.32 6.48
N ASP A 217 -0.60 10.37 5.26
CA ASP A 217 -0.14 9.19 4.53
C ASP A 217 1.12 8.63 5.17
N ASP A 218 1.18 7.30 5.28
CA ASP A 218 2.33 6.54 5.77
C ASP A 218 2.45 5.24 4.98
N LEU A 219 3.61 4.58 5.06
CA LEU A 219 3.81 3.25 4.51
C LEU A 219 3.74 2.19 5.62
N TYR A 220 2.95 1.15 5.38
CA TYR A 220 2.74 0.03 6.29
C TYR A 220 3.07 -1.29 5.59
N VAL A 221 3.83 -2.14 6.27
CA VAL A 221 4.15 -3.49 5.80
C VAL A 221 3.37 -4.49 6.63
N TYR A 222 2.64 -5.36 5.97
CA TYR A 222 1.85 -6.43 6.57
C TYR A 222 2.35 -7.80 6.10
N ALA A 223 2.33 -8.75 7.03
CA ALA A 223 2.48 -10.16 6.72
C ALA A 223 1.13 -10.87 6.87
N ARG A 224 0.94 -11.93 6.10
CA ARG A 224 -0.19 -12.83 6.22
C ARG A 224 -0.31 -13.33 7.66
N ARG A 225 -1.52 -13.31 8.22
CA ARG A 225 -1.80 -13.98 9.49
C ARG A 225 -1.97 -15.47 9.24
N GLU A 226 -1.07 -16.25 9.80
CA GLU A 226 -1.33 -17.68 9.91
C GLU A 226 -2.60 -17.92 10.71
N ALA A 227 -3.43 -18.84 10.23
CA ALA A 227 -4.53 -19.35 11.04
C ALA A 227 -3.92 -19.91 12.33
N GLN A 228 -4.46 -19.52 13.49
CA GLN A 228 -4.08 -20.15 14.76
C GLN A 228 -4.52 -21.63 14.72
N GLY A 229 -3.68 -22.48 14.14
CA GLY A 229 -3.80 -23.92 14.23
C GLY A 229 -3.57 -24.30 15.67
N LYS A 230 -4.53 -25.00 16.28
CA LYS A 230 -4.33 -25.68 17.57
C LYS A 230 -3.04 -26.48 17.46
N THR A 231 -1.98 -26.04 18.15
CA THR A 231 -0.80 -26.86 18.37
C THR A 231 -1.28 -28.10 19.11
N LEU A 232 -1.54 -29.18 18.39
CA LEU A 232 -1.72 -30.51 18.96
C LEU A 232 -0.37 -30.86 19.57
N ALA A 233 -0.22 -30.53 20.86
CA ALA A 233 0.88 -30.97 21.69
C ALA A 233 0.92 -32.49 21.60
N ARG A 234 1.84 -32.98 20.77
CA ARG A 234 2.18 -34.40 20.66
C ARG A 234 2.77 -34.79 22.01
N ARG A 235 1.91 -35.28 22.91
CA ARG A 235 2.34 -35.97 24.14
C ARG A 235 3.12 -37.20 23.69
N VAL A 236 4.44 -37.09 23.73
CA VAL A 236 5.33 -38.25 23.72
C VAL A 236 5.02 -39.00 25.02
N ARG A 237 4.55 -40.24 24.87
CA ARG A 237 4.48 -41.22 25.96
C ARG A 237 5.86 -41.81 26.18
#